data_AF-A0A101PP45-F1
#
_entry.id   AF-A0A101PP45-F1
#
_cell.length_a   1.000
_cell.length_b   1.000
_cell.length_c   1.000
_cell.angle_alpha   90.00
_cell.angle_beta   90.00
_cell.angle_gamma   90.00
#
_symmetry.space_group_name_H-M   'P 1'
#
loop_
_entity.id
_entity.type
_entity.pdbx_description
1 polymer ?
#
loop_
_entity_poly.entity_id
_entity_poly.type
_entity_poly.pdbx_seq_one_letter_code
_entity_poly.pdbx_strand_id
1 'polypeptide(L)'
;MRSDFSVLNWRVDESIDERELGRKYQSGEFNGLFLRMGGSARLDSLDFLSSLPELKYLEIEGRVADDSQAFGIAGLRELVLLTRGQVAIPAVQNASLAALAVDDRAGAIDLAGFPALARLTLWSSGRSDLGFLRSAPWISSFKLEGLGQIVDLCGLENCAKLDDLEILDARVESLAPLRGLQYLRRCWLIGGGESIQPEPLDFNAVSALNNLEELRVTYGGEVRSVAPLLRMTSLRDLRLRGTRVVAGDSGLLSELPDSVRIVGPEE
;
A
#
# COMPACT_ATOMS: atom_id res chain seq x y z
N MET A 1 12.53 -3.12 7.72
CA MET A 1 12.00 -3.72 6.46
C MET A 1 13.14 -4.44 5.76
N ARG A 2 14.03 -3.82 4.96
CA ARG A 2 15.18 -4.59 4.42
C ARG A 2 16.40 -4.74 5.36
N SER A 3 16.59 -3.81 6.29
CA SER A 3 17.75 -3.74 7.19
C SER A 3 17.87 -4.87 8.21
N ASP A 4 16.78 -5.58 8.46
CA ASP A 4 16.69 -6.61 9.51
C ASP A 4 17.14 -8.00 8.99
N PHE A 5 17.57 -8.07 7.73
CA PHE A 5 17.92 -9.30 7.02
C PHE A 5 19.33 -9.24 6.45
N SER A 6 19.99 -10.40 6.43
CA SER A 6 21.21 -10.61 5.64
C SER A 6 20.77 -10.95 4.21
N VAL A 7 20.87 -9.97 3.31
CA VAL A 7 20.30 -10.07 1.96
C VAL A 7 21.37 -10.30 0.90
N LEU A 8 21.28 -11.44 0.19
CA LEU A 8 22.03 -11.66 -1.04
C LEU A 8 21.45 -10.78 -2.15
N ASN A 9 22.28 -9.90 -2.73
CA ASN A 9 21.92 -9.13 -3.90
C ASN A 9 22.33 -9.91 -5.14
N TRP A 10 21.36 -10.29 -5.97
CA TRP A 10 21.57 -11.05 -7.19
C TRP A 10 21.03 -10.31 -8.40
N ARG A 11 21.83 -10.21 -9.45
CA ARG A 11 21.44 -9.58 -10.71
C ARG A 11 21.43 -10.62 -11.83
N VAL A 12 20.38 -10.60 -12.66
CA VAL A 12 20.21 -11.48 -13.82
C VAL A 12 20.04 -10.61 -15.06
N ASP A 13 20.97 -10.66 -16.00
CA ASP A 13 20.86 -9.89 -17.25
C ASP A 13 20.34 -10.74 -18.43
N GLU A 14 20.54 -12.06 -18.42
CA GLU A 14 20.04 -12.98 -19.46
C GLU A 14 19.32 -14.20 -18.88
N SER A 15 20.03 -15.03 -18.10
CA SER A 15 19.51 -16.24 -17.47
C SER A 15 20.05 -16.42 -16.05
N ILE A 16 19.28 -17.12 -15.22
CA ILE A 16 19.64 -17.37 -13.82
C ILE A 16 20.43 -18.67 -13.69
N ASP A 17 21.61 -18.63 -13.07
CA ASP A 17 22.29 -19.84 -12.57
C ASP A 17 21.84 -20.11 -11.14
N GLU A 18 20.78 -20.91 -11.00
CA GLU A 18 20.19 -21.28 -9.71
C GLU A 18 21.17 -22.01 -8.80
N ARG A 19 22.11 -22.79 -9.36
CA ARG A 19 23.11 -23.53 -8.58
C ARG A 19 24.17 -22.60 -8.01
N GLU A 20 24.60 -21.61 -8.77
CA GLU A 20 25.51 -20.57 -8.26
C GLU A 20 24.81 -19.71 -7.20
N LEU A 21 23.58 -19.27 -7.47
CA LEU A 21 22.78 -18.50 -6.52
C LEU A 21 22.63 -19.25 -5.19
N GLY A 22 22.20 -20.52 -5.23
CA GLY A 22 22.02 -21.34 -4.03
C GLY A 22 23.32 -21.52 -3.24
N ARG A 23 24.45 -21.77 -3.92
CA ARG A 23 25.77 -21.89 -3.27
C ARG A 23 26.17 -20.59 -2.57
N LYS A 24 26.05 -19.45 -3.25
CA LYS A 24 26.40 -18.14 -2.67
C LYS A 24 25.47 -17.75 -1.53
N TYR A 25 24.17 -18.05 -1.67
CA TYR A 25 23.17 -17.84 -0.63
C TYR A 25 23.56 -18.57 0.67
N GLN A 26 23.88 -19.87 0.57
CA GLN A 26 24.26 -20.68 1.71
C GLN A 26 25.61 -20.29 2.29
N SER A 27 26.64 -20.07 1.44
CA SER A 27 27.98 -19.74 1.93
C SER A 27 28.07 -18.39 2.64
N GLY A 28 27.19 -17.45 2.26
CA GLY A 28 27.11 -16.14 2.92
C GLY A 28 26.15 -16.10 4.10
N GLU A 29 25.56 -17.25 4.48
CA GLU A 29 24.58 -17.37 5.57
C GLU A 29 23.44 -16.34 5.44
N PHE A 30 23.02 -16.09 4.20
CA PHE A 30 21.95 -15.15 3.91
C PHE A 30 20.61 -15.71 4.36
N ASN A 31 19.71 -14.82 4.78
CA ASN A 31 18.31 -15.14 5.08
C ASN A 31 17.34 -14.27 4.27
N GLY A 32 17.88 -13.52 3.30
CA GLY A 32 17.12 -12.71 2.37
C GLY A 32 17.70 -12.79 0.96
N LEU A 33 16.83 -12.66 -0.03
CA LEU A 33 17.22 -12.57 -1.44
C LEU A 33 16.61 -11.30 -2.05
N PHE A 34 17.46 -10.49 -2.68
CA PHE A 34 17.03 -9.47 -3.62
C PHE A 34 17.48 -9.88 -5.01
N LEU A 35 16.53 -10.26 -5.86
CA LEU A 35 16.75 -10.65 -7.24
C LEU A 35 16.29 -9.52 -8.17
N ARG A 36 17.22 -8.93 -8.91
CA ARG A 36 16.91 -7.92 -9.92
C ARG A 36 17.22 -8.44 -11.32
N MET A 37 16.20 -8.51 -12.16
CA MET A 37 16.33 -8.83 -13.58
C MET A 37 16.51 -7.54 -14.39
N GLY A 38 17.54 -7.53 -15.24
CA GLY A 38 17.82 -6.48 -16.22
C GLY A 38 17.64 -6.98 -17.66
N GLY A 39 17.69 -6.05 -18.61
CA GLY A 39 17.66 -6.38 -20.04
C GLY A 39 16.38 -7.13 -20.46
N SER A 40 16.56 -8.25 -21.15
CA SER A 40 15.47 -9.14 -21.58
C SER A 40 15.25 -10.33 -20.65
N ALA A 41 15.92 -10.38 -19.49
CA ALA A 41 15.76 -11.46 -18.53
C ALA A 41 14.31 -11.57 -18.06
N ARG A 42 13.82 -12.81 -18.02
CA ARG A 42 12.51 -13.17 -17.48
C ARG A 42 12.60 -14.57 -16.89
N LEU A 43 11.80 -14.84 -15.88
CA LEU A 43 11.63 -16.17 -15.31
C LEU A 43 10.23 -16.70 -15.62
N ASP A 44 10.15 -18.00 -15.85
CA ASP A 44 8.86 -18.68 -16.00
C ASP A 44 8.24 -18.95 -14.62
N SER A 45 9.04 -19.41 -13.65
CA SER A 45 8.61 -19.68 -12.27
C SER A 45 9.66 -19.27 -11.24
N LEU A 46 9.29 -19.38 -9.95
CA LEU A 46 10.19 -19.19 -8.81
C LEU A 46 10.48 -20.50 -8.04
N ASP A 47 10.43 -21.65 -8.72
CA ASP A 47 10.56 -22.97 -8.06
C ASP A 47 11.90 -23.14 -7.33
N PHE A 48 12.96 -22.47 -7.79
CA PHE A 48 14.29 -22.51 -7.19
C PHE A 48 14.32 -22.01 -5.73
N LEU A 49 13.34 -21.19 -5.32
CA LEU A 49 13.24 -20.67 -3.95
C LEU A 49 13.11 -21.79 -2.90
N SER A 50 12.59 -22.96 -3.29
CA SER A 50 12.52 -24.15 -2.44
C SER A 50 13.88 -24.66 -1.96
N SER A 51 14.97 -24.27 -2.64
CA SER A 51 16.34 -24.64 -2.29
C SER A 51 17.04 -23.68 -1.33
N LEU A 52 16.41 -22.54 -1.01
CA LEU A 52 16.98 -21.50 -0.15
C LEU A 52 16.53 -21.69 1.31
N PRO A 53 17.39 -22.20 2.20
CA PRO A 53 16.99 -22.46 3.58
C PRO A 53 16.76 -21.15 4.35
N GLU A 54 15.79 -21.15 5.28
CA GLU A 54 15.55 -20.02 6.20
C GLU A 54 15.28 -18.66 5.51
N LEU A 55 14.75 -18.65 4.29
CA LEU A 55 14.40 -17.43 3.57
C LEU A 55 13.29 -16.66 4.30
N LYS A 56 13.66 -15.48 4.83
CA LYS A 56 12.79 -14.59 5.61
C LYS A 56 12.44 -13.30 4.86
N TYR A 57 13.23 -12.91 3.86
CA TYR A 57 13.02 -11.75 3.02
C TYR A 57 13.17 -12.13 1.55
N LEU A 58 12.21 -11.76 0.73
CA LEU A 58 12.29 -11.93 -0.71
C LEU A 58 11.85 -10.65 -1.43
N GLU A 59 12.71 -10.16 -2.30
CA GLU A 59 12.41 -9.06 -3.21
C GLU A 59 12.79 -9.47 -4.63
N ILE A 60 11.84 -9.39 -5.55
CA ILE A 60 12.06 -9.70 -6.96
C ILE A 60 11.60 -8.51 -7.81
N GLU A 61 12.53 -7.97 -8.59
CA GLU A 61 12.28 -6.94 -9.58
C GLU A 61 12.48 -7.49 -11.00
N GLY A 62 11.46 -7.39 -11.85
CA GLY A 62 11.50 -7.76 -13.26
C GLY A 62 10.62 -8.96 -13.60
N ARG A 63 10.54 -9.35 -14.88
CA ARG A 63 9.42 -10.17 -15.35
C ARG A 63 9.45 -11.62 -14.84
N VAL A 64 8.42 -12.03 -14.11
CA VAL A 64 8.16 -13.44 -13.76
C VAL A 64 6.77 -13.83 -14.26
N ALA A 65 6.66 -14.94 -14.99
CA ALA A 65 5.38 -15.40 -15.52
C ALA A 65 4.47 -15.96 -14.41
N ASP A 66 5.02 -16.78 -13.53
CA ASP A 66 4.35 -17.31 -12.34
C ASP A 66 5.23 -17.13 -11.10
N ASP A 67 4.79 -16.29 -10.16
CA ASP A 67 5.46 -16.05 -8.89
C ASP A 67 4.68 -16.61 -7.69
N SER A 68 3.69 -17.47 -7.94
CA SER A 68 2.81 -18.02 -6.92
C SER A 68 3.55 -18.82 -5.85
N GLN A 69 4.69 -19.44 -6.20
CA GLN A 69 5.52 -20.19 -5.25
C GLN A 69 6.01 -19.32 -4.08
N ALA A 70 6.27 -18.03 -4.32
CA ALA A 70 6.84 -17.14 -3.31
C ALA A 70 5.93 -16.95 -2.08
N PHE A 71 4.61 -17.02 -2.26
CA PHE A 71 3.64 -16.84 -1.18
C PHE A 71 3.63 -18.00 -0.17
N GLY A 72 4.03 -19.20 -0.60
CA GLY A 72 4.03 -20.43 0.21
C GLY A 72 5.30 -20.67 1.01
N ILE A 73 6.30 -19.77 0.96
CA ILE A 73 7.59 -19.99 1.61
C ILE A 73 7.44 -19.90 3.13
N ALA A 74 7.69 -21.02 3.79
CA ALA A 74 7.61 -21.12 5.24
C ALA A 74 8.64 -20.22 5.92
N GLY A 75 8.21 -19.43 6.91
CA GLY A 75 9.08 -18.53 7.65
C GLY A 75 9.34 -17.19 6.96
N LEU A 76 8.85 -16.99 5.72
CA LEU A 76 8.95 -15.71 5.02
C LEU A 76 8.21 -14.63 5.79
N ARG A 77 8.86 -13.48 6.02
CA ARG A 77 8.34 -12.35 6.80
C ARG A 77 8.00 -11.15 5.92
N GLU A 78 8.80 -10.91 4.88
CA GLU A 78 8.56 -9.83 3.93
C GLU A 78 8.70 -10.36 2.50
N LEU A 79 7.70 -10.04 1.67
CA LEU A 79 7.62 -10.42 0.26
C LEU A 79 7.37 -9.18 -0.59
N VAL A 80 8.28 -8.91 -1.53
CA VAL A 80 8.17 -7.83 -2.51
C VAL A 80 8.26 -8.44 -3.91
N LEU A 81 7.18 -8.34 -4.69
CA LEU A 81 7.10 -8.87 -6.05
C LEU A 81 6.72 -7.74 -7.01
N LEU A 82 7.74 -7.13 -7.63
CA LEU A 82 7.60 -6.18 -8.74
C LEU A 82 7.84 -6.94 -10.05
N THR A 83 7.03 -7.98 -10.24
CA THR A 83 7.25 -9.03 -11.24
C THR A 83 6.50 -8.81 -12.55
N ARG A 84 5.56 -7.84 -12.55
CA ARG A 84 4.48 -7.73 -13.54
C ARG A 84 3.66 -9.01 -13.68
N GLY A 85 3.71 -9.88 -12.66
CA GLY A 85 2.94 -11.10 -12.58
C GLY A 85 1.45 -10.78 -12.52
N GLN A 86 0.64 -11.53 -13.27
CA GLN A 86 -0.82 -11.41 -13.28
C GLN A 86 -1.50 -12.63 -12.65
N VAL A 87 -0.71 -13.58 -12.16
CA VAL A 87 -1.21 -14.78 -11.48
C VAL A 87 -1.88 -14.37 -10.18
N ALA A 88 -2.99 -15.00 -9.82
CA ALA A 88 -3.65 -14.80 -8.54
C ALA A 88 -2.71 -15.01 -7.35
N ILE A 89 -2.92 -14.29 -6.25
CA ILE A 89 -2.33 -14.71 -4.98
C ILE A 89 -2.94 -16.08 -4.63
N PRO A 90 -2.14 -17.14 -4.50
CA PRO A 90 -2.67 -18.48 -4.29
C PRO A 90 -3.27 -18.60 -2.89
N ALA A 91 -4.28 -19.46 -2.74
CA ALA A 91 -4.89 -19.79 -1.45
C ALA A 91 -3.96 -20.69 -0.62
N VAL A 92 -2.87 -20.13 -0.10
CA VAL A 92 -1.88 -20.80 0.76
C VAL A 92 -1.97 -20.27 2.19
N GLN A 93 -1.57 -21.09 3.15
CA GLN A 93 -1.45 -20.66 4.54
C GLN A 93 -0.01 -20.24 4.83
N ASN A 94 0.20 -18.97 5.15
CA ASN A 94 1.49 -18.43 5.55
C ASN A 94 1.33 -17.62 6.84
N ALA A 95 1.71 -18.23 7.96
CA ALA A 95 1.54 -17.66 9.29
C ALA A 95 2.61 -16.62 9.66
N SER A 96 3.67 -16.45 8.86
CA SER A 96 4.81 -15.58 9.18
C SER A 96 4.87 -14.30 8.37
N LEU A 97 4.19 -14.24 7.20
CA LEU A 97 4.27 -13.10 6.31
C LEU A 97 3.61 -11.87 6.96
N ALA A 98 4.43 -10.88 7.25
CA ALA A 98 4.04 -9.65 7.95
C ALA A 98 3.94 -8.44 7.02
N ALA A 99 4.65 -8.46 5.88
CA ALA A 99 4.58 -7.43 4.86
C ALA A 99 4.53 -8.03 3.46
N LEU A 100 3.63 -7.51 2.63
CA LEU A 100 3.45 -7.88 1.24
C LEU A 100 3.43 -6.62 0.37
N ALA A 101 4.29 -6.55 -0.63
CA ALA A 101 4.25 -5.53 -1.67
C ALA A 101 4.23 -6.22 -3.04
N VAL A 102 3.20 -5.98 -3.84
CA VAL A 102 3.02 -6.66 -5.14
C VAL A 102 2.49 -5.70 -6.19
N ASP A 103 2.80 -5.96 -7.45
CA ASP A 103 1.99 -5.41 -8.54
C ASP A 103 0.54 -5.89 -8.41
N ASP A 104 -0.43 -5.01 -8.70
CA ASP A 104 -1.84 -5.35 -8.66
C ASP A 104 -2.20 -6.44 -9.68
N ARG A 105 -3.18 -7.27 -9.30
CA ARG A 105 -3.59 -8.51 -9.99
C ARG A 105 -5.08 -8.52 -10.33
N ALA A 106 -5.70 -7.34 -10.44
CA ALA A 106 -7.00 -7.02 -11.06
C ALA A 106 -8.25 -7.89 -10.73
N GLY A 107 -8.16 -8.87 -9.81
CA GLY A 107 -9.29 -9.77 -9.53
C GLY A 107 -9.03 -10.97 -8.62
N ALA A 108 -7.81 -11.22 -8.14
CA ALA A 108 -7.52 -12.41 -7.34
C ALA A 108 -6.51 -12.16 -6.20
N ILE A 109 -6.85 -11.22 -5.34
CA ILE A 109 -6.17 -11.05 -4.05
C ILE A 109 -7.12 -11.57 -2.97
N ASP A 110 -6.83 -12.76 -2.46
CA ASP A 110 -7.40 -13.24 -1.20
C ASP A 110 -6.29 -13.29 -0.15
N LEU A 111 -6.51 -12.59 0.95
CA LEU A 111 -5.54 -12.44 2.02
C LEU A 111 -5.85 -13.33 3.23
N ALA A 112 -6.92 -14.13 3.18
CA ALA A 112 -7.37 -14.96 4.30
C ALA A 112 -6.29 -15.94 4.82
N GLY A 113 -5.38 -16.35 3.95
CA GLY A 113 -4.26 -17.24 4.26
C GLY A 113 -3.05 -16.60 4.95
N PHE A 114 -3.07 -15.28 5.17
CA PHE A 114 -1.93 -14.52 5.71
C PHE A 114 -2.29 -13.80 7.03
N PRO A 115 -2.58 -14.55 8.12
CA PRO A 115 -3.12 -13.98 9.36
C PRO A 115 -2.17 -13.03 10.11
N ALA A 116 -0.88 -13.05 9.77
CA ALA A 116 0.13 -12.14 10.35
C ALA A 116 0.37 -10.87 9.52
N LEU A 117 -0.26 -10.73 8.35
CA LEU A 117 0.01 -9.67 7.40
C LEU A 117 -0.44 -8.30 7.95
N ALA A 118 0.50 -7.46 8.34
CA ALA A 118 0.20 -6.13 8.89
C ALA A 118 0.30 -5.03 7.83
N ARG A 119 1.18 -5.19 6.84
CA ARG A 119 1.47 -4.19 5.82
C ARG A 119 1.18 -4.72 4.43
N LEU A 120 0.39 -3.99 3.66
CA LEU A 120 0.09 -4.31 2.27
C LEU A 120 0.35 -3.10 1.37
N THR A 121 1.14 -3.32 0.32
CA THR A 121 1.36 -2.34 -0.75
C THR A 121 0.96 -2.93 -2.09
N LEU A 122 0.10 -2.23 -2.83
CA LEU A 122 -0.25 -2.57 -4.21
C LEU A 122 0.36 -1.54 -5.17
N TRP A 123 1.14 -2.01 -6.13
CA TRP A 123 1.77 -1.19 -7.18
C TRP A 123 1.00 -1.27 -8.49
N SER A 124 1.03 -0.18 -9.27
CA SER A 124 0.42 -0.11 -10.61
C SER A 124 -1.03 -0.61 -10.62
N SER A 125 -1.79 -0.18 -9.61
CA SER A 125 -3.14 -0.64 -9.36
C SER A 125 -4.15 0.09 -10.20
N GLY A 126 -4.81 -0.64 -11.11
CA GLY A 126 -5.99 -0.16 -11.84
C GLY A 126 -7.30 -0.37 -11.10
N ARG A 127 -7.28 -0.85 -9.84
CA ARG A 127 -8.50 -1.13 -9.06
C ARG A 127 -9.33 0.12 -8.85
N SER A 128 -10.64 -0.04 -9.00
CA SER A 128 -11.65 0.95 -8.62
C SER A 128 -12.29 0.65 -7.26
N ASP A 129 -12.04 -0.52 -6.66
CA ASP A 129 -12.60 -0.93 -5.37
C ASP A 129 -11.59 -1.68 -4.49
N LEU A 130 -11.82 -1.61 -3.17
CA LEU A 130 -11.02 -2.27 -2.14
C LEU A 130 -11.78 -3.39 -1.41
N GLY A 131 -12.80 -3.98 -2.04
CA GLY A 131 -13.68 -4.97 -1.40
C GLY A 131 -12.94 -6.20 -0.87
N PHE A 132 -11.78 -6.54 -1.44
CA PHE A 132 -10.94 -7.65 -1.01
C PHE A 132 -10.39 -7.49 0.42
N LEU A 133 -10.30 -6.26 0.95
CA LEU A 133 -9.84 -6.02 2.32
C LEU A 133 -10.80 -6.56 3.39
N ARG A 134 -12.02 -6.96 3.01
CA ARG A 134 -12.94 -7.68 3.91
C ARG A 134 -12.34 -8.97 4.46
N SER A 135 -11.42 -9.64 3.73
CA SER A 135 -10.74 -10.85 4.22
C SER A 135 -9.47 -10.58 5.03
N ALA A 136 -9.11 -9.31 5.27
CA ALA A 136 -7.89 -8.92 5.99
C ALA A 136 -8.14 -7.84 7.08
N PRO A 137 -9.03 -8.07 8.07
CA PRO A 137 -9.35 -7.09 9.10
C PRO A 137 -8.18 -6.74 10.05
N TRP A 138 -7.07 -7.47 9.97
CA TRP A 138 -5.88 -7.30 10.80
C TRP A 138 -4.82 -6.36 10.21
N ILE A 139 -4.98 -5.90 8.95
CA ILE A 139 -4.07 -4.94 8.32
C ILE A 139 -4.02 -3.65 9.13
N SER A 140 -2.80 -3.16 9.38
CA SER A 140 -2.55 -1.90 10.08
C SER A 140 -1.99 -0.80 9.15
N SER A 141 -1.34 -1.17 8.04
CA SER A 141 -0.87 -0.21 7.04
C SER A 141 -1.22 -0.68 5.63
N PHE A 142 -1.89 0.19 4.89
CA PHE A 142 -2.28 -0.07 3.50
C PHE A 142 -1.81 1.06 2.59
N LYS A 143 -1.12 0.66 1.52
CA LYS A 143 -0.68 1.54 0.46
C LYS A 143 -1.17 1.05 -0.90
N LEU A 144 -1.69 1.96 -1.71
CA LEU A 144 -2.04 1.73 -3.10
C LEU A 144 -1.40 2.80 -3.97
N GLU A 145 -0.67 2.38 -5.00
CA GLU A 145 -0.13 3.23 -6.06
C GLU A 145 -0.96 2.98 -7.31
N GLY A 146 -1.75 3.99 -7.68
CA GLY A 146 -2.73 3.94 -8.75
C GLY A 146 -2.15 4.19 -10.14
N LEU A 147 -3.05 4.49 -11.07
CA LEU A 147 -2.79 4.81 -12.48
C LEU A 147 -3.66 6.02 -12.93
N GLY A 148 -4.04 6.88 -12.00
CA GLY A 148 -4.86 8.08 -12.24
C GLY A 148 -6.39 7.85 -12.19
N GLN A 149 -6.85 6.70 -11.69
CA GLN A 149 -8.28 6.37 -11.56
C GLN A 149 -8.93 6.94 -10.29
N ILE A 150 -10.25 6.71 -10.17
CA ILE A 150 -11.01 6.89 -8.93
C ILE A 150 -11.15 5.55 -8.22
N VAL A 151 -10.96 5.55 -6.90
CA VAL A 151 -11.05 4.38 -6.03
C VAL A 151 -12.17 4.56 -5.01
N ASP A 152 -13.10 3.61 -4.99
CA ASP A 152 -14.02 3.40 -3.87
C ASP A 152 -13.28 2.72 -2.71
N LEU A 153 -13.32 3.39 -1.55
CA LEU A 153 -12.65 2.93 -0.33
C LEU A 153 -13.42 1.84 0.41
N CYS A 154 -14.61 1.43 -0.06
CA CYS A 154 -15.38 0.34 0.55
C CYS A 154 -14.54 -0.93 0.69
N GLY A 155 -14.61 -1.55 1.86
CA GLY A 155 -13.72 -2.63 2.30
C GLY A 155 -12.81 -2.20 3.45
N LEU A 156 -12.32 -0.95 3.44
CA LEU A 156 -11.43 -0.42 4.49
C LEU A 156 -12.11 -0.34 5.86
N GLU A 157 -13.44 -0.20 5.92
CA GLU A 157 -14.19 -0.16 7.19
C GLU A 157 -14.01 -1.43 8.04
N ASN A 158 -13.51 -2.52 7.45
CA ASN A 158 -13.24 -3.79 8.13
C ASN A 158 -11.83 -3.85 8.74
N CYS A 159 -10.91 -2.99 8.32
CA CYS A 159 -9.53 -2.93 8.82
C CYS A 159 -9.47 -2.06 10.09
N ALA A 160 -10.12 -2.51 11.17
CA ALA A 160 -10.24 -1.73 12.41
C ALA A 160 -8.90 -1.38 13.09
N LYS A 161 -7.79 -2.02 12.68
CA LYS A 161 -6.42 -1.75 13.16
C LYS A 161 -5.64 -0.79 12.27
N LEU A 162 -6.22 -0.28 11.18
CA LEU A 162 -5.54 0.60 10.24
C LEU A 162 -5.08 1.87 10.95
N ASP A 163 -3.77 2.10 10.95
CA ASP A 163 -3.11 3.30 11.48
C ASP A 163 -2.48 4.17 10.39
N ASP A 164 -2.17 3.59 9.23
CA ASP A 164 -1.52 4.25 8.10
C ASP A 164 -2.22 3.88 6.77
N LEU A 165 -2.74 4.89 6.07
CA LEU A 165 -3.37 4.76 4.77
C LEU A 165 -2.72 5.70 3.76
N GLU A 166 -2.20 5.14 2.67
CA GLU A 166 -1.69 5.87 1.52
C GLU A 166 -2.41 5.44 0.23
N ILE A 167 -3.10 6.36 -0.42
CA ILE A 167 -3.64 6.19 -1.78
C ILE A 167 -2.95 7.22 -2.67
N LEU A 168 -2.11 6.77 -3.58
CA LEU A 168 -1.24 7.59 -4.42
C LEU A 168 -1.59 7.40 -5.88
N ASP A 169 -1.36 8.44 -6.69
CA ASP A 169 -1.72 8.50 -8.12
C ASP A 169 -3.17 8.03 -8.39
N ALA A 170 -4.09 8.39 -7.49
CA ALA A 170 -5.50 8.06 -7.61
C ALA A 170 -6.34 9.04 -6.79
N ARG A 171 -7.56 9.30 -7.25
CA ARG A 171 -8.57 10.03 -6.46
C ARG A 171 -9.47 9.03 -5.74
N VAL A 172 -10.09 9.45 -4.64
CA VAL A 172 -11.06 8.60 -3.92
C VAL A 172 -12.47 9.06 -4.16
N GLU A 173 -13.43 8.14 -4.24
CA GLU A 173 -14.84 8.51 -4.45
C GLU A 173 -15.46 9.16 -3.21
N SER A 174 -15.14 8.62 -2.03
CA SER A 174 -15.73 9.04 -0.76
C SER A 174 -14.81 8.69 0.40
N LEU A 175 -14.90 9.50 1.46
CA LEU A 175 -14.22 9.23 2.74
C LEU A 175 -15.09 8.42 3.71
N ALA A 176 -16.35 8.14 3.37
CA ALA A 176 -17.30 7.49 4.27
C ALA A 176 -16.78 6.17 4.91
N PRO A 177 -16.05 5.29 4.19
CA PRO A 177 -15.49 4.08 4.78
C PRO A 177 -14.49 4.30 5.93
N LEU A 178 -13.96 5.52 6.09
CA LEU A 178 -12.98 5.84 7.14
C LEU A 178 -13.62 6.17 8.50
N ARG A 179 -14.95 6.40 8.57
CA ARG A 179 -15.64 6.99 9.75
C ARG A 179 -15.42 6.27 11.09
N GLY A 180 -15.13 4.98 11.04
CA GLY A 180 -14.92 4.12 12.21
C GLY A 180 -13.47 3.77 12.53
N LEU A 181 -12.49 4.21 11.71
CA LEU A 181 -11.10 3.78 11.83
C LEU A 181 -10.35 4.56 12.92
N GLN A 182 -10.73 4.33 14.17
CA GLN A 182 -10.27 5.10 15.34
C GLN A 182 -8.76 5.00 15.60
N TYR A 183 -8.06 4.02 15.02
CA TYR A 183 -6.61 3.91 15.11
C TYR A 183 -5.87 4.66 14.00
N LEU A 184 -6.57 5.21 13.01
CA LEU A 184 -5.95 5.90 11.88
C LEU A 184 -5.19 7.14 12.35
N ARG A 185 -3.87 7.15 12.14
CA ARG A 185 -2.95 8.25 12.50
C ARG A 185 -2.49 9.03 11.28
N ARG A 186 -2.34 8.35 10.14
CA ARG A 186 -1.95 8.94 8.86
C ARG A 186 -2.94 8.56 7.77
N CYS A 187 -3.44 9.56 7.04
CA CYS A 187 -4.23 9.38 5.84
C CYS A 187 -3.71 10.30 4.73
N TRP A 188 -3.07 9.72 3.72
CA TRP A 188 -2.57 10.44 2.56
C TRP A 188 -3.32 9.99 1.31
N LEU A 189 -4.00 10.93 0.69
CA LEU A 189 -4.77 10.77 -0.53
C LEU A 189 -4.17 11.74 -1.55
N ILE A 190 -3.32 11.23 -2.43
CA ILE A 190 -2.57 12.01 -3.41
C ILE A 190 -3.13 11.68 -4.78
N GLY A 191 -3.94 12.60 -5.29
CA GLY A 191 -4.60 12.52 -6.58
C GLY A 191 -3.61 12.47 -7.73
N GLY A 192 -3.96 11.65 -8.72
CA GLY A 192 -3.34 11.57 -10.03
C GLY A 192 -4.39 11.60 -11.13
N GLY A 193 -3.94 11.70 -12.38
CA GLY A 193 -4.81 11.68 -13.56
C GLY A 193 -5.81 12.85 -13.69
N GLU A 194 -6.75 12.68 -14.61
CA GLU A 194 -7.77 13.69 -14.96
C GLU A 194 -9.18 13.35 -14.46
N SER A 195 -9.37 12.18 -13.84
CA SER A 195 -10.68 11.70 -13.39
C SER A 195 -11.30 12.61 -12.34
N ILE A 196 -12.60 12.90 -12.44
CA ILE A 196 -13.31 13.80 -11.51
C ILE A 196 -14.22 12.97 -10.61
N GLN A 197 -14.11 13.17 -9.29
CA GLN A 197 -14.96 12.50 -8.30
C GLN A 197 -16.44 12.82 -8.56
N PRO A 198 -17.36 11.87 -8.29
CA PRO A 198 -18.78 12.11 -8.50
C PRO A 198 -19.34 13.17 -7.55
N GLU A 199 -18.78 13.29 -6.34
CA GLU A 199 -19.18 14.25 -5.32
C GLU A 199 -17.95 14.81 -4.60
N PRO A 200 -18.02 16.04 -4.04
CA PRO A 200 -16.96 16.57 -3.20
C PRO A 200 -16.74 15.71 -1.95
N LEU A 201 -15.47 15.50 -1.58
CA LEU A 201 -15.10 14.78 -0.37
C LEU A 201 -15.64 15.46 0.88
N ASP A 202 -16.24 14.67 1.78
CA ASP A 202 -16.86 15.17 3.01
C ASP A 202 -16.02 14.83 4.24
N PHE A 203 -15.35 15.85 4.81
CA PHE A 203 -14.54 15.68 6.01
C PHE A 203 -15.33 15.36 7.29
N ASN A 204 -16.67 15.40 7.28
CA ASN A 204 -17.44 14.82 8.38
C ASN A 204 -17.18 13.31 8.55
N ALA A 205 -16.68 12.63 7.52
CA ALA A 205 -16.29 11.23 7.63
C ALA A 205 -15.02 11.03 8.47
N VAL A 206 -14.15 12.03 8.60
CA VAL A 206 -12.87 11.89 9.34
C VAL A 206 -12.81 12.74 10.61
N SER A 207 -13.76 13.64 10.83
CA SER A 207 -13.75 14.61 11.94
C SER A 207 -13.87 13.98 13.34
N ALA A 208 -14.30 12.72 13.44
CA ALA A 208 -14.38 11.97 14.69
C ALA A 208 -13.17 11.04 14.93
N LEU A 209 -12.16 11.06 14.05
CA LEU A 209 -10.95 10.24 14.19
C LEU A 209 -9.96 10.91 15.14
N ASN A 210 -10.12 10.64 16.44
CA ASN A 210 -9.37 11.32 17.50
C ASN A 210 -7.87 11.05 17.51
N ASN A 211 -7.38 10.07 16.74
CA ASN A 211 -5.95 9.77 16.61
C ASN A 211 -5.34 10.24 15.28
N LEU A 212 -6.13 10.86 14.38
CA LEU A 212 -5.64 11.29 13.07
C LEU A 212 -4.74 12.52 13.23
N GLU A 213 -3.45 12.32 13.02
CA GLU A 213 -2.39 13.32 13.18
C GLU A 213 -2.01 13.95 11.84
N GLU A 214 -2.07 13.18 10.75
CA GLU A 214 -1.73 13.62 9.40
C GLU A 214 -2.88 13.36 8.44
N LEU A 215 -3.46 14.43 7.89
CA LEU A 215 -4.45 14.36 6.81
C LEU A 215 -3.90 15.10 5.59
N ARG A 216 -3.62 14.36 4.52
CA ARG A 216 -3.18 14.93 3.25
C ARG A 216 -4.17 14.55 2.17
N VAL A 217 -4.79 15.55 1.57
CA VAL A 217 -5.63 15.43 0.38
C VAL A 217 -5.04 16.37 -0.65
N THR A 218 -4.09 15.87 -1.44
CA THR A 218 -3.35 16.67 -2.42
C THR A 218 -3.80 16.29 -3.81
N TYR A 219 -4.13 17.27 -4.67
CA TYR A 219 -4.75 17.04 -6.00
C TYR A 219 -6.00 16.15 -5.95
N GLY A 220 -6.66 16.12 -4.78
CA GLY A 220 -7.76 15.22 -4.47
C GLY A 220 -9.13 15.69 -4.99
N GLY A 221 -9.17 16.65 -5.92
CA GLY A 221 -10.42 17.14 -6.49
C GLY A 221 -11.16 18.10 -5.58
N GLU A 222 -12.46 17.87 -5.39
CA GLU A 222 -13.32 18.77 -4.66
C GLU A 222 -13.50 18.31 -3.21
N VAL A 223 -13.55 19.27 -2.30
CA VAL A 223 -13.84 19.05 -0.89
C VAL A 223 -15.04 19.89 -0.53
N ARG A 224 -16.02 19.30 0.17
CA ARG A 224 -17.27 19.98 0.52
C ARG A 224 -17.02 21.20 1.41
N SER A 225 -16.30 21.03 2.51
CA SER A 225 -16.07 22.05 3.54
C SER A 225 -14.88 21.65 4.41
N VAL A 226 -14.13 22.64 4.90
CA VAL A 226 -13.04 22.42 5.88
C VAL A 226 -13.48 22.57 7.34
N ALA A 227 -14.67 23.12 7.60
CA ALA A 227 -15.21 23.32 8.94
C ALA A 227 -15.16 22.07 9.86
N PRO A 228 -15.37 20.82 9.38
CA PRO A 228 -15.25 19.64 10.24
C PRO A 228 -13.86 19.45 10.86
N LEU A 229 -12.80 19.95 10.21
CA LEU A 229 -11.41 19.78 10.64
C LEU A 229 -11.08 20.59 11.90
N LEU A 230 -11.82 21.67 12.17
CA LEU A 230 -11.62 22.52 13.37
C LEU A 230 -11.81 21.77 14.69
N ARG A 231 -12.47 20.62 14.66
CA ARG A 231 -12.76 19.78 15.83
C ARG A 231 -11.69 18.71 16.06
N MET A 232 -10.75 18.52 15.13
CA MET A 232 -9.75 17.47 15.19
C MET A 232 -8.55 17.88 16.04
N THR A 233 -8.61 17.59 17.34
CA THR A 233 -7.60 18.05 18.33
C THR A 233 -6.21 17.42 18.17
N SER A 234 -6.14 16.26 17.53
CA SER A 234 -4.89 15.51 17.32
C SER A 234 -4.20 15.84 16.01
N LEU A 235 -4.83 16.59 15.10
CA LEU A 235 -4.26 16.94 13.81
C LEU A 235 -2.99 17.79 14.00
N ARG A 236 -1.96 17.49 13.20
CA ARG A 236 -0.63 18.14 13.24
C ARG A 236 -0.09 18.49 11.86
N ASP A 237 -0.46 17.76 10.81
CA ASP A 237 -0.11 18.05 9.42
C ASP A 237 -1.38 17.95 8.56
N LEU A 238 -1.78 19.08 7.97
CA LEU A 238 -2.92 19.19 7.06
C LEU A 238 -2.42 19.70 5.71
N ARG A 239 -2.64 18.94 4.64
CA ARG A 239 -2.31 19.39 3.28
C ARG A 239 -3.50 19.23 2.37
N LEU A 240 -3.92 20.33 1.76
CA LEU A 240 -5.07 20.41 0.86
C LEU A 240 -4.69 20.92 -0.53
N ARG A 241 -3.40 21.03 -0.84
CA ARG A 241 -2.87 21.55 -2.10
C ARG A 241 -3.60 20.97 -3.31
N GLY A 242 -4.04 21.82 -4.23
CA GLY A 242 -4.69 21.39 -5.46
C GLY A 242 -6.07 20.76 -5.24
N THR A 243 -6.72 21.06 -4.12
CA THR A 243 -8.15 20.79 -3.92
C THR A 243 -8.99 22.04 -4.18
N ARG A 244 -10.31 21.87 -4.32
CA ARG A 244 -11.27 22.97 -4.40
C ARG A 244 -12.29 22.87 -3.27
N VAL A 245 -12.29 23.84 -2.35
CA VAL A 245 -13.25 23.89 -1.24
C VAL A 245 -14.56 24.53 -1.71
N VAL A 246 -15.61 23.72 -1.87
CA VAL A 246 -16.87 24.13 -2.52
C VAL A 246 -17.69 25.07 -1.64
N ALA A 247 -17.67 24.90 -0.32
CA ALA A 247 -18.40 25.76 0.61
C ALA A 247 -17.83 27.19 0.73
N GLY A 248 -16.66 27.47 0.15
CA GLY A 248 -16.01 28.78 0.26
C GLY A 248 -15.48 29.09 1.66
N ASP A 249 -15.33 28.07 2.51
CA ASP A 249 -14.93 28.19 3.92
C ASP A 249 -13.43 27.92 4.15
N SER A 250 -12.60 27.98 3.09
CA SER A 250 -11.14 27.80 3.18
C SER A 250 -10.47 28.77 4.17
N GLY A 251 -11.06 29.93 4.41
CA GLY A 251 -10.60 30.89 5.43
C GLY A 251 -10.58 30.32 6.85
N LEU A 252 -11.42 29.32 7.16
CA LEU A 252 -11.43 28.64 8.46
C LEU A 252 -10.12 27.90 8.76
N LEU A 253 -9.31 27.59 7.74
CA LEU A 253 -7.99 26.97 7.97
C LEU A 253 -7.10 27.84 8.87
N SER A 254 -7.28 29.17 8.85
CA SER A 254 -6.56 30.09 9.73
C SER A 254 -7.00 30.04 11.20
N GLU A 255 -8.11 29.36 11.51
CA GLU A 255 -8.60 29.16 12.88
C GLU A 255 -8.04 27.89 13.54
N LEU A 256 -7.33 27.03 12.77
CA LEU A 256 -6.64 25.88 13.33
C LEU A 256 -5.49 26.34 14.25
N PRO A 257 -5.16 25.58 15.31
CA PRO A 257 -4.05 25.93 16.19
C PRO A 257 -2.71 26.03 15.46
N ASP A 258 -1.83 26.94 15.90
CA ASP A 258 -0.46 27.12 15.34
C ASP A 258 0.40 25.84 15.33
N SER A 259 0.05 24.84 16.17
CA SER A 259 0.70 23.53 16.19
C SER A 259 0.42 22.70 14.94
N VAL A 260 -0.57 23.07 14.13
CA VAL A 260 -0.93 22.39 12.88
C VAL A 260 -0.16 23.02 11.72
N ARG A 261 0.64 22.21 11.04
CA ARG A 261 1.28 22.63 9.78
C ARG A 261 0.25 22.51 8.67
N ILE A 262 -0.01 23.61 7.97
CA ILE A 262 -1.06 23.71 6.96
C ILE A 262 -0.42 24.02 5.61
N VAL A 263 -0.87 23.31 4.57
CA VAL A 263 -0.72 23.71 3.17
C VAL A 263 -2.12 23.83 2.60
N GLY A 264 -2.53 25.05 2.28
CA GLY A 264 -3.87 25.36 1.80
C GLY A 264 -4.14 24.86 0.37
N PRO A 265 -5.38 25.02 -0.13
CA PRO A 265 -5.77 24.62 -1.48
C PRO A 265 -4.98 25.28 -2.62
N GLU A 266 -4.54 26.54 -2.43
CA GLU A 266 -3.94 27.39 -3.47
C GLU A 266 -2.39 27.46 -3.42
N GLU A 267 -1.74 26.79 -2.46
CA GLU A 267 -0.28 26.74 -2.29
C GLU A 267 0.35 25.57 -3.09
#